data_AF-A0A0T6B3D7-F1
#
_entry.id   AF-A0A0T6B3D7-F1
#
_cell.length_a   1.000
_cell.length_b   1.000
_cell.length_c   1.000
_cell.angle_alpha   90.00
_cell.angle_beta   90.00
_cell.angle_gamma   90.00
#
_symmetry.space_group_name_H-M   'P 1'
#
loop_
_entity.id
_entity.type
_entity.pdbx_description
1 polymer ?
#
loop_
_entity_poly.entity_id
_entity_poly.type
_entity_poly.pdbx_seq_one_letter_code
_entity_poly.pdbx_strand_id
1 'polypeptide(L)'
;MEIDYWNSTSNSTEYVRSVFVKLANEDLKSGIYDESVSALKGLGRMFYLMDPDETSYRTTQQVPNFIQQATPYFIIFIILENLLLWLENKPTLRLNDSITSMSHGMLQQCGRLLWRGAEGWTYIYIYENFRLFEAPWDSGYTWYAAAIGIDFCYYWVHRACHEVHIFWAQHQVHHSSEEYNLTTALRQSLLQGWCAFIFYLPLAFAIPPSHFVVHQQFNLLYQFWIHTQAIKTLGPLEYILNTPKHHRVHHGSNLYCLDKNYGGVLIIWDRIFGTFAEEREGEEIIYGLVFNQPSFNPIHLQSFYTIYVVRKFKAMRNWSDKLAAVFYGPSWQPGKPRLGLDADKPNIRSRQKYHVKLPLWCNLYLLVHFVIMVAGYQELSSRYMGMNPIVVFGLVIYIIASLTNIGLLFDNKPYACVLELLRCALLVTALQRLDFSDINGKILVATEVFFLGSACFWLLQSLKILQINTKQKIK
;
A
#
# COMPACT_ATOMS: atom_id res chain seq x y z
N MET A 1 30.39 -33.89 60.19
CA MET A 1 31.76 -33.81 59.62
C MET A 1 31.64 -34.13 58.15
N GLU A 2 31.24 -33.13 57.37
CA GLU A 2 31.22 -33.17 55.90
C GLU A 2 32.47 -32.43 55.42
N ILE A 3 33.23 -33.07 54.54
CA ILE A 3 34.40 -32.50 53.87
C ILE A 3 34.33 -32.85 52.38
N ASP A 4 34.46 -31.79 51.59
CA ASP A 4 34.96 -31.64 50.22
C ASP A 4 34.29 -32.34 49.03
N TYR A 5 33.51 -31.56 48.26
CA TYR A 5 33.38 -31.77 46.81
C TYR A 5 33.04 -30.52 45.96
N TRP A 6 33.39 -29.29 46.38
CA TRP A 6 32.96 -28.07 45.65
C TRP A 6 33.98 -26.91 45.58
N ASN A 7 35.23 -27.17 45.19
CA ASN A 7 36.21 -26.09 44.92
C ASN A 7 36.96 -26.24 43.59
N SER A 8 36.27 -26.25 42.44
CA SER A 8 36.94 -26.13 41.14
C SER A 8 36.20 -25.42 40.00
N THR A 9 35.08 -24.74 40.25
CA THR A 9 34.28 -24.12 39.17
C THR A 9 34.33 -22.59 39.09
N SER A 10 35.21 -21.90 39.82
CA SER A 10 35.24 -20.42 39.81
C SER A 10 36.02 -19.78 38.66
N ASN A 11 36.84 -20.51 37.88
CA ASN A 11 37.68 -19.91 36.83
C ASN A 11 37.13 -20.03 35.39
N SER A 12 36.11 -20.87 35.14
CA SER A 12 35.56 -21.06 33.79
C SER A 12 34.53 -19.98 33.43
N THR A 13 33.74 -19.53 34.40
CA THR A 13 32.68 -18.52 34.21
C THR A 13 33.25 -17.13 33.96
N GLU A 14 34.40 -16.80 34.55
CA GLU A 14 35.08 -15.52 34.37
C GLU A 14 35.81 -15.46 33.02
N TYR A 15 36.42 -16.57 32.59
CA TYR A 15 37.03 -16.69 31.27
C TYR A 15 35.98 -16.62 30.15
N VAL A 16 34.85 -17.33 30.30
CA VAL A 16 33.72 -17.26 29.36
C VAL A 16 33.11 -15.85 29.32
N ARG A 17 32.91 -15.19 30.47
CA ARG A 17 32.50 -13.77 30.49
C ARG A 17 33.51 -12.86 29.80
N SER A 18 34.81 -13.07 30.01
CA SER A 18 35.84 -12.24 29.37
C SER A 18 35.90 -12.44 27.85
N VAL A 19 35.63 -13.66 27.37
CA VAL A 19 35.54 -14.00 25.93
C VAL A 19 34.27 -13.41 25.32
N PHE A 20 33.11 -13.50 25.98
CA PHE A 20 31.88 -12.87 25.51
C PHE A 20 31.95 -11.33 25.55
N VAL A 21 32.59 -10.74 26.55
CA VAL A 21 32.81 -9.28 26.61
C VAL A 21 33.87 -8.83 25.60
N LYS A 22 34.89 -9.64 25.30
CA LYS A 22 35.82 -9.37 24.19
C LYS A 22 35.16 -9.51 22.82
N LEU A 23 34.36 -10.56 22.60
CA LEU A 23 33.62 -10.75 21.34
C LEU A 23 32.58 -9.65 21.14
N ALA A 24 31.84 -9.26 22.19
CA ALA A 24 30.92 -8.13 22.14
C ALA A 24 31.64 -6.79 21.90
N ASN A 25 32.82 -6.57 22.49
CA ASN A 25 33.60 -5.34 22.28
C ASN A 25 34.41 -5.31 20.96
N GLU A 26 34.74 -6.46 20.38
CA GLU A 26 35.32 -6.56 19.03
C GLU A 26 34.24 -6.41 17.94
N ASP A 27 33.03 -6.93 18.16
CA ASP A 27 31.88 -6.73 17.27
C ASP A 27 31.31 -5.30 17.31
N LEU A 28 31.37 -4.62 18.47
CA LEU A 28 31.04 -3.19 18.63
C LEU A 28 31.94 -2.26 17.80
N LYS A 29 33.12 -2.72 17.37
CA LYS A 29 34.01 -1.98 16.47
C LYS A 29 33.76 -2.25 14.99
N SER A 30 32.97 -3.27 14.67
CA SER A 30 32.54 -3.57 13.32
C SER A 30 31.17 -2.90 13.09
N GLY A 31 31.05 -1.95 12.16
CA GLY A 31 29.76 -1.33 11.84
C GLY A 31 28.63 -2.32 11.48
N ILE A 32 28.96 -3.60 11.31
CA ILE A 32 28.07 -4.73 11.03
C ILE A 32 27.08 -5.01 12.17
N TYR A 33 27.48 -4.88 13.44
CA TYR A 33 26.56 -5.11 14.57
C TYR A 33 25.46 -4.03 14.61
N ASP A 34 25.83 -2.77 14.42
CA ASP A 34 24.91 -1.62 14.43
C ASP A 34 23.94 -1.66 13.23
N GLU A 35 24.45 -2.02 12.04
CA GLU A 35 23.61 -2.26 10.86
C GLU A 35 22.62 -3.42 11.06
N SER A 36 23.06 -4.52 11.67
CA SER A 36 22.20 -5.68 11.93
C SER A 36 21.10 -5.36 12.95
N VAL A 37 21.43 -4.64 14.02
CA VAL A 37 20.46 -4.19 15.02
C VAL A 37 19.46 -3.21 14.40
N SER A 38 19.93 -2.27 13.58
CA SER A 38 19.09 -1.34 12.83
C SER A 38 18.13 -2.06 11.88
N ALA A 39 18.61 -3.10 11.18
CA ALA A 39 17.80 -3.93 10.31
C ALA A 39 16.71 -4.70 11.08
N LEU A 40 17.04 -5.29 12.23
CA LEU A 40 16.08 -5.98 13.09
C LEU A 40 15.02 -5.03 13.66
N LYS A 41 15.39 -3.82 14.06
CA LYS A 41 14.43 -2.78 14.48
C LYS A 41 13.53 -2.34 13.33
N GLY A 42 14.07 -2.24 12.11
CA GLY A 42 13.28 -2.04 10.90
C GLY A 42 12.25 -3.13 10.66
N LEU A 43 12.65 -4.38 10.82
CA LEU A 43 11.76 -5.53 10.74
C LEU A 43 10.71 -5.51 11.87
N GLY A 44 11.08 -5.20 13.11
CA GLY A 44 10.15 -5.14 14.25
C GLY A 44 9.00 -4.15 14.03
N ARG A 45 9.27 -2.99 13.42
CA ARG A 45 8.25 -1.99 13.05
C ARG A 45 7.17 -2.53 12.10
N MET A 46 7.50 -3.50 11.25
CA MET A 46 6.54 -4.17 10.37
C MET A 46 5.48 -4.97 11.15
N PHE A 47 5.76 -5.33 12.40
CA PHE A 47 4.91 -6.19 13.23
C PHE A 47 4.49 -5.52 14.54
N TYR A 48 4.66 -4.19 14.66
CA TYR A 48 4.39 -3.45 15.90
C TYR A 48 5.25 -3.88 17.10
N LEU A 49 6.39 -4.55 16.84
CA LEU A 49 7.32 -5.04 17.86
C LEU A 49 8.38 -3.96 18.15
N MET A 50 8.00 -2.96 18.93
CA MET A 50 8.84 -1.81 19.26
C MET A 50 8.76 -1.44 20.74
N ASP A 51 9.86 -0.91 21.26
CA ASP A 51 9.89 -0.25 22.56
C ASP A 51 9.21 1.14 22.45
N PRO A 52 8.23 1.47 23.31
CA PRO A 52 7.66 2.80 23.40
C PRO A 52 8.70 3.92 23.52
N ASP A 53 9.78 3.71 24.28
CA ASP A 53 10.78 4.75 24.55
C ASP A 53 11.60 5.09 23.31
N GLU A 54 11.77 4.14 22.39
CA GLU A 54 12.50 4.33 21.13
C GLU A 54 11.68 5.03 20.04
N THR A 55 10.36 5.06 20.20
CA THR A 55 9.42 5.50 19.15
C THR A 55 8.47 6.60 19.62
N SER A 56 8.72 7.14 20.82
CA SER A 56 8.03 8.30 21.36
C SER A 56 8.81 9.57 21.06
N TYR A 57 8.13 10.56 20.48
CA TYR A 57 8.74 11.83 20.08
C TYR A 57 7.95 13.00 20.64
N ARG A 58 8.64 14.09 20.95
CA ARG A 58 8.02 15.29 21.50
C ARG A 58 7.20 16.04 20.44
N THR A 59 7.71 16.10 19.21
CA THR A 59 7.06 16.84 18.11
C THR A 59 6.92 15.98 16.86
N THR A 60 6.00 16.35 15.97
CA THR A 60 5.76 15.62 14.71
C THR A 60 6.96 15.68 13.76
N GLN A 61 7.78 16.74 13.84
CA GLN A 61 8.95 16.92 12.97
C GLN A 61 10.08 15.94 13.33
N GLN A 62 10.13 15.46 14.57
CA GLN A 62 11.09 14.46 15.01
C GLN A 62 10.71 13.04 14.56
N VAL A 63 9.44 12.81 14.23
CA VAL A 63 8.94 11.49 13.83
C VAL A 63 9.55 11.09 12.48
N PRO A 64 10.33 10.00 12.41
CA PRO A 64 10.86 9.53 11.13
C PRO A 64 9.75 9.05 10.20
N ASN A 65 10.03 9.11 8.89
CA ASN A 65 9.18 8.47 7.88
C ASN A 65 9.46 6.96 7.85
N PHE A 66 8.81 6.23 8.75
CA PHE A 66 8.94 4.79 8.88
C PHE A 66 8.47 4.03 7.63
N ILE A 67 7.46 4.56 6.91
CA ILE A 67 7.01 3.97 5.64
C ILE A 67 8.12 4.01 4.59
N GLN A 68 8.80 5.15 4.45
CA GLN A 68 9.92 5.27 3.51
C GLN A 68 11.07 4.32 3.90
N GLN A 69 11.40 4.26 5.20
CA GLN A 69 12.42 3.35 5.72
C GLN A 69 12.04 1.87 5.54
N ALA A 70 10.75 1.54 5.44
CA ALA A 70 10.26 0.18 5.23
C ALA A 70 10.39 -0.32 3.78
N THR A 71 10.70 0.55 2.81
CA THR A 71 10.77 0.21 1.37
C THR A 71 11.64 -1.02 1.07
N PRO A 72 12.85 -1.18 1.63
CA PRO A 72 13.67 -2.38 1.40
C PRO A 72 12.99 -3.67 1.89
N TYR A 73 12.29 -3.61 3.03
CA TYR A 73 11.58 -4.77 3.59
C TYR A 73 10.39 -5.18 2.73
N PHE A 74 9.66 -4.22 2.14
CA PHE A 74 8.60 -4.54 1.19
C PHE A 74 9.14 -5.34 0.00
N ILE A 75 10.27 -4.91 -0.58
CA ILE A 75 10.91 -5.59 -1.71
C ILE A 75 11.37 -7.00 -1.30
N ILE A 76 12.05 -7.12 -0.16
CA ILE A 76 12.52 -8.41 0.37
C ILE A 76 11.32 -9.35 0.57
N PHE A 77 10.25 -8.91 1.21
CA PHE A 77 9.07 -9.74 1.46
C PHE A 77 8.37 -10.17 0.17
N ILE A 78 8.25 -9.28 -0.83
CA ILE A 78 7.69 -9.64 -2.15
C ILE A 78 8.54 -10.72 -2.83
N ILE A 79 9.88 -10.59 -2.79
CA ILE A 79 10.79 -11.59 -3.35
C ILE A 79 10.65 -12.93 -2.60
N LEU A 80 10.64 -12.90 -1.27
CA LEU A 80 10.50 -14.09 -0.43
C LEU A 80 9.15 -14.79 -0.65
N GLU A 81 8.04 -14.06 -0.70
CA GLU A 81 6.72 -14.62 -1.01
C GLU A 81 6.75 -15.37 -2.35
N ASN A 82 7.34 -14.77 -3.38
CA ASN A 82 7.39 -15.40 -4.71
C ASN A 82 8.38 -16.57 -4.78
N LEU A 83 9.48 -16.53 -4.04
CA LEU A 83 10.39 -17.66 -3.89
C LEU A 83 9.68 -18.84 -3.21
N LEU A 84 8.94 -18.60 -2.12
CA LEU A 84 8.17 -19.63 -1.42
C LEU A 84 7.09 -20.23 -2.31
N LEU A 85 6.31 -19.39 -3.01
CA LEU A 85 5.28 -19.86 -3.96
C LEU A 85 5.91 -20.70 -5.09
N TRP A 86 7.07 -20.28 -5.61
CA TRP A 86 7.80 -21.03 -6.63
C TRP A 86 8.28 -22.39 -6.11
N LEU A 87 8.86 -22.45 -4.92
CA LEU A 87 9.29 -23.70 -4.27
C LEU A 87 8.11 -24.65 -4.02
N GLU A 88 6.92 -24.12 -3.77
CA GLU A 88 5.68 -24.88 -3.59
C GLU A 88 4.96 -25.23 -4.91
N ASN A 89 5.55 -24.93 -6.08
CA ASN A 89 4.94 -25.09 -7.40
C ASN A 89 3.58 -24.38 -7.55
N LYS A 90 3.39 -23.27 -6.83
CA LYS A 90 2.21 -22.41 -6.91
C LYS A 90 2.41 -21.28 -7.91
N PRO A 91 1.33 -20.73 -8.48
CA PRO A 91 1.42 -19.54 -9.32
C PRO A 91 2.10 -18.38 -8.60
N THR A 92 3.10 -17.79 -9.24
CA THR A 92 3.79 -16.58 -8.76
C THR A 92 3.12 -15.32 -9.29
N LEU A 93 3.69 -14.16 -8.94
CA LEU A 93 3.16 -12.85 -9.32
C LEU A 93 2.93 -12.72 -10.84
N ARG A 94 1.84 -12.04 -11.19
CA ARG A 94 1.58 -11.63 -12.57
C ARG A 94 2.07 -10.21 -12.74
N LEU A 95 3.07 -10.03 -13.60
CA LEU A 95 3.77 -8.77 -13.81
C LEU A 95 2.83 -7.58 -14.04
N ASN A 96 1.81 -7.75 -14.89
CA ASN A 96 0.84 -6.72 -15.22
C ASN A 96 0.03 -6.27 -13.99
N ASP A 97 -0.47 -7.20 -13.18
CA ASP A 97 -1.21 -6.89 -11.96
C ASP A 97 -0.31 -6.25 -10.90
N SER A 98 0.88 -6.83 -10.66
CA SER A 98 1.83 -6.31 -9.67
C SER A 98 2.32 -4.90 -10.00
N ILE A 99 2.66 -4.62 -11.27
CA ILE A 99 3.02 -3.26 -11.70
C ILE A 99 1.84 -2.31 -11.55
N THR A 100 0.62 -2.76 -11.86
CA THR A 100 -0.58 -1.93 -11.66
C THR A 100 -0.79 -1.60 -10.19
N SER A 101 -0.67 -2.59 -9.30
CA SER A 101 -0.77 -2.40 -7.84
C SER A 101 0.27 -1.43 -7.31
N MET A 102 1.55 -1.58 -7.69
CA MET A 102 2.59 -0.64 -7.29
C MET A 102 2.40 0.76 -7.92
N SER A 103 1.88 0.84 -9.15
CA SER A 103 1.55 2.10 -9.81
C SER A 103 0.49 2.88 -9.02
N HIS A 104 -0.52 2.21 -8.47
CA HIS A 104 -1.51 2.84 -7.59
C HIS A 104 -0.87 3.42 -6.31
N GLY A 105 0.06 2.68 -5.69
CA GLY A 105 0.85 3.17 -4.56
C GLY A 105 1.67 4.40 -4.91
N MET A 106 2.34 4.40 -6.07
CA MET A 106 3.07 5.57 -6.58
C MET A 106 2.15 6.76 -6.85
N LEU A 107 0.99 6.54 -7.46
CA LEU A 107 -0.03 7.59 -7.66
C LEU A 107 -0.39 8.23 -6.32
N GLN A 108 -0.67 7.43 -5.29
CA GLN A 108 -0.96 7.95 -3.95
C GLN A 108 0.19 8.81 -3.42
N GLN A 109 1.45 8.36 -3.57
CA GLN A 109 2.59 9.15 -3.10
C GLN A 109 2.76 10.46 -3.90
N CYS A 110 2.56 10.43 -5.21
CA CYS A 110 2.52 11.65 -6.05
C CYS A 110 1.47 12.66 -5.56
N GLY A 111 0.27 12.20 -5.18
CA GLY A 111 -0.76 13.07 -4.58
C GLY A 111 -0.31 13.69 -3.26
N ARG A 112 0.40 12.92 -2.42
CA ARG A 112 0.95 13.43 -1.15
C ARG A 112 2.00 14.53 -1.38
N LEU A 113 2.81 14.48 -2.44
CA LEU A 113 3.76 15.57 -2.72
C LEU A 113 3.07 16.91 -3.02
N LEU A 114 1.85 16.86 -3.56
CA LEU A 114 1.15 18.05 -4.02
C LEU A 114 0.19 18.64 -2.97
N TRP A 115 -0.42 17.82 -2.10
CA TRP A 115 -1.50 18.29 -1.21
C TRP A 115 -1.42 17.79 0.24
N ARG A 116 -0.33 17.12 0.66
CA ARG A 116 -0.18 16.69 2.07
C ARG A 116 -0.18 17.90 3.00
N GLY A 117 -0.90 17.78 4.12
CA GLY A 117 -0.82 18.74 5.22
C GLY A 117 -2.15 19.07 5.89
N ALA A 118 -3.28 19.05 5.18
CA ALA A 118 -4.56 19.46 5.76
C ALA A 118 -5.02 18.52 6.90
N GLU A 119 -4.91 17.20 6.72
CA GLU A 119 -5.26 16.21 7.76
C GLU A 119 -4.47 16.42 9.06
N GLY A 120 -3.15 16.58 8.95
CA GLY A 120 -2.27 16.76 10.09
C GLY A 120 -2.46 18.13 10.72
N TRP A 121 -2.65 19.16 9.91
CA TRP A 121 -2.93 20.51 10.38
C TRP A 121 -4.25 20.56 11.17
N THR A 122 -5.33 19.93 10.67
CA THR A 122 -6.61 19.88 11.40
C THR A 122 -6.48 19.12 12.71
N TYR A 123 -5.77 18.00 12.73
CA TYR A 123 -5.52 17.25 13.97
C TYR A 123 -4.75 18.09 14.99
N ILE A 124 -3.63 18.71 14.58
CA ILE A 124 -2.82 19.58 15.44
C ILE A 124 -3.64 20.77 15.93
N TYR A 125 -4.42 21.41 15.06
CA TYR A 125 -5.27 22.53 15.42
C TYR A 125 -6.28 22.15 16.52
N ILE A 126 -6.92 20.99 16.40
CA ILE A 126 -7.84 20.49 17.43
C ILE A 126 -7.09 20.22 18.74
N TYR A 127 -5.94 19.56 18.68
CA TYR A 127 -5.14 19.24 19.86
C TYR A 127 -4.64 20.49 20.61
N GLU A 128 -4.16 21.49 19.89
CA GLU A 128 -3.61 22.70 20.50
C GLU A 128 -4.70 23.58 21.13
N ASN A 129 -5.90 23.61 20.55
CA ASN A 129 -6.96 24.55 20.96
C ASN A 129 -8.08 23.90 21.78
N PHE A 130 -8.30 22.59 21.66
CA PHE A 130 -9.49 21.92 22.20
C PHE A 130 -9.18 20.62 22.96
N ARG A 131 -7.90 20.23 23.15
CA ARG A 131 -7.59 19.02 23.94
C ARG A 131 -8.25 19.07 25.32
N LEU A 132 -8.83 17.94 25.72
CA LEU A 132 -9.47 17.76 27.02
C LEU A 132 -8.48 17.22 28.05
N PHE A 133 -7.47 16.47 27.58
CA PHE A 133 -6.44 15.86 28.40
C PHE A 133 -5.07 16.11 27.79
N GLU A 134 -4.06 16.31 28.65
CA GLU A 134 -2.66 16.44 28.24
C GLU A 134 -1.93 15.15 28.59
N ALA A 135 -1.98 14.18 27.67
CA ALA A 135 -1.26 12.92 27.84
C ALA A 135 0.25 13.16 27.63
N PRO A 136 1.12 12.69 28.54
CA PRO A 136 2.56 12.86 28.42
C PRO A 136 3.10 12.15 27.18
N TRP A 137 3.94 12.83 26.40
CA TRP A 137 4.52 12.29 25.16
C TRP A 137 5.62 11.26 25.43
N ASP A 138 6.17 11.20 26.63
CA ASP A 138 7.26 10.32 27.05
C ASP A 138 6.76 9.17 27.93
N SER A 139 5.54 8.70 27.69
CA SER A 139 4.90 7.65 28.49
C SER A 139 4.44 6.47 27.66
N GLY A 140 4.85 5.27 28.08
CA GLY A 140 4.36 4.03 27.49
C GLY A 140 2.83 3.87 27.54
N TYR A 141 2.14 4.45 28.54
CA TYR A 141 0.68 4.44 28.57
C TYR A 141 0.09 5.23 27.39
N THR A 142 0.60 6.43 27.13
CA THR A 142 0.17 7.25 25.98
C THR A 142 0.45 6.52 24.67
N TRP A 143 1.58 5.82 24.58
CA TRP A 143 1.94 4.99 23.43
C TRP A 143 0.95 3.87 23.18
N TYR A 144 0.63 3.04 24.19
CA TYR A 144 -0.35 1.96 24.02
C TYR A 144 -1.76 2.49 23.78
N ALA A 145 -2.17 3.57 24.44
CA ALA A 145 -3.45 4.22 24.22
C ALA A 145 -3.58 4.75 22.78
N ALA A 146 -2.51 5.34 22.24
CA ALA A 146 -2.46 5.78 20.86
C ALA A 146 -2.50 4.60 19.88
N ALA A 147 -1.75 3.51 20.13
CA ALA A 147 -1.78 2.30 19.31
C ALA A 147 -3.20 1.72 19.18
N ILE A 148 -3.87 1.52 20.32
CA ILE A 148 -5.23 0.97 20.39
C ILE A 148 -6.23 1.95 19.78
N GLY A 149 -6.13 3.25 20.10
CA GLY A 149 -7.02 4.29 19.59
C GLY A 149 -6.94 4.43 18.07
N ILE A 150 -5.74 4.40 17.49
CA ILE A 150 -5.54 4.45 16.04
C ILE A 150 -6.13 3.21 15.38
N ASP A 151 -5.89 2.03 15.91
CA ASP A 151 -6.44 0.79 15.35
C ASP A 151 -7.97 0.75 15.44
N PHE A 152 -8.55 1.25 16.52
CA PHE A 152 -9.99 1.41 16.66
C PHE A 152 -10.57 2.39 15.64
N CYS A 153 -9.95 3.56 15.47
CA CYS A 153 -10.34 4.52 14.43
C CYS A 153 -10.20 3.91 13.04
N TYR A 154 -9.14 3.12 12.79
CA TYR A 154 -8.95 2.42 11.53
C TYR A 154 -10.10 1.44 11.24
N TYR A 155 -10.55 0.65 12.22
CA TYR A 155 -11.72 -0.22 12.05
C TYR A 155 -12.94 0.55 11.51
N TRP A 156 -13.23 1.72 12.08
CA TRP A 156 -14.36 2.55 11.63
C TRP A 156 -14.15 3.18 10.25
N VAL A 157 -12.93 3.63 9.96
CA VAL A 157 -12.56 4.06 8.60
C VAL A 157 -12.84 2.93 7.62
N HIS A 158 -12.32 1.75 7.90
CA HIS A 158 -12.35 0.63 6.98
C HIS A 158 -13.76 0.11 6.79
N ARG A 159 -14.55 0.00 7.86
CA ARG A 159 -15.98 -0.30 7.79
C ARG A 159 -16.73 0.73 6.95
N ALA A 160 -16.50 2.03 7.17
CA ALA A 160 -17.13 3.07 6.38
C ALA A 160 -16.72 2.98 4.89
N CYS A 161 -15.48 2.59 4.60
CA CYS A 161 -15.01 2.36 3.25
C CYS A 161 -15.72 1.22 2.52
N HIS A 162 -16.31 0.26 3.21
CA HIS A 162 -17.12 -0.81 2.59
C HIS A 162 -18.62 -0.48 2.61
N GLU A 163 -19.09 0.17 3.67
CA GLU A 163 -20.51 0.38 3.92
C GLU A 163 -21.07 1.73 3.44
N VAL A 164 -20.23 2.66 2.96
CA VAL A 164 -20.63 3.98 2.43
C VAL A 164 -20.15 4.13 0.99
N HIS A 165 -21.09 4.34 0.06
CA HIS A 165 -20.84 4.24 -1.38
C HIS A 165 -19.73 5.17 -1.90
N ILE A 166 -19.65 6.42 -1.43
CA ILE A 166 -18.59 7.34 -1.84
C ILE A 166 -17.20 6.96 -1.29
N PHE A 167 -17.13 6.36 -0.11
CA PHE A 167 -15.87 5.87 0.45
C PHE A 167 -15.44 4.57 -0.24
N TRP A 168 -16.38 3.69 -0.55
CA TRP A 168 -16.13 2.52 -1.39
C TRP A 168 -15.61 2.90 -2.77
N ALA A 169 -16.07 4.03 -3.35
CA ALA A 169 -15.54 4.51 -4.62
C ALA A 169 -14.02 4.75 -4.60
N GLN A 170 -13.45 5.10 -3.44
CA GLN A 170 -12.01 5.25 -3.26
C GLN A 170 -11.37 3.92 -2.84
N HIS A 171 -12.01 3.17 -1.95
CA HIS A 171 -11.43 1.96 -1.39
C HIS A 171 -11.45 0.76 -2.36
N GLN A 172 -12.41 0.69 -3.29
CA GLN A 172 -12.49 -0.37 -4.29
C GLN A 172 -11.20 -0.52 -5.11
N VAL A 173 -10.41 0.55 -5.27
CA VAL A 173 -9.11 0.50 -5.95
C VAL A 173 -8.24 -0.58 -5.30
N HIS A 174 -8.22 -0.65 -3.97
CA HIS A 174 -7.49 -1.66 -3.21
C HIS A 174 -7.98 -3.08 -3.48
N HIS A 175 -9.29 -3.27 -3.55
CA HIS A 175 -9.93 -4.56 -3.84
C HIS A 175 -9.97 -4.93 -5.33
N SER A 176 -9.50 -4.07 -6.23
CA SER A 176 -9.63 -4.30 -7.68
C SER A 176 -8.64 -5.29 -8.27
N SER A 177 -7.64 -5.75 -7.51
CA SER A 177 -6.72 -6.79 -7.98
C SER A 177 -7.41 -8.15 -8.02
N GLU A 178 -7.22 -8.88 -9.12
CA GLU A 178 -7.65 -10.29 -9.22
C GLU A 178 -6.62 -11.24 -8.60
N GLU A 179 -5.50 -10.69 -8.13
CA GLU A 179 -4.46 -11.40 -7.40
C GLU A 179 -4.48 -10.98 -5.92
N TYR A 180 -4.11 -11.92 -5.06
CA TYR A 180 -3.91 -11.63 -3.65
C TYR A 180 -2.50 -12.03 -3.23
N ASN A 181 -1.65 -11.02 -3.09
CA ASN A 181 -0.23 -11.13 -2.76
C ASN A 181 0.25 -9.79 -2.17
N LEU A 182 1.51 -9.70 -1.75
CA LEU A 182 2.02 -8.53 -1.03
C LEU A 182 1.97 -7.23 -1.86
N THR A 183 1.96 -7.32 -3.19
CA THR A 183 1.82 -6.11 -4.03
C THR A 183 0.41 -5.51 -3.93
N THR A 184 -0.62 -6.30 -3.58
CA THR A 184 -1.99 -5.83 -3.35
C THR A 184 -2.05 -4.80 -2.21
N ALA A 185 -1.20 -4.93 -1.18
CA ALA A 185 -1.08 -3.94 -0.11
C ALA A 185 -0.73 -2.53 -0.64
N LEU A 186 0.02 -2.46 -1.74
CA LEU A 186 0.47 -1.23 -2.37
C LEU A 186 -0.58 -0.64 -3.32
N ARG A 187 -1.65 -1.38 -3.65
CA ARG A 187 -2.73 -0.91 -4.51
C ARG A 187 -3.62 0.07 -3.74
N GLN A 188 -3.27 1.35 -3.77
CA GLN A 188 -3.93 2.37 -2.97
C GLN A 188 -4.63 3.44 -3.81
N SER A 189 -5.74 3.98 -3.29
CA SER A 189 -6.38 5.15 -3.91
C SER A 189 -5.65 6.44 -3.56
N LEU A 190 -5.62 7.34 -4.55
CA LEU A 190 -5.09 8.69 -4.43
C LEU A 190 -5.88 9.51 -3.38
N LEU A 191 -7.19 9.31 -3.30
CA LEU A 191 -8.11 10.10 -2.47
C LEU A 191 -8.46 9.44 -1.13
N GLN A 192 -8.00 8.22 -0.88
CA GLN A 192 -8.35 7.44 0.31
C GLN A 192 -8.15 8.22 1.62
N GLY A 193 -6.99 8.87 1.79
CA GLY A 193 -6.68 9.62 3.02
C GLY A 193 -7.66 10.76 3.30
N TRP A 194 -8.09 11.48 2.25
CA TRP A 194 -9.01 12.61 2.35
C TRP A 194 -10.42 12.22 2.76
N CYS A 195 -10.84 11.01 2.41
CA CYS A 195 -12.13 10.48 2.81
C CYS A 195 -12.13 9.96 4.25
N ALA A 196 -10.97 9.61 4.80
CA ALA A 196 -10.84 8.85 6.05
C ALA A 196 -10.36 9.68 7.25
N PHE A 197 -9.67 10.80 7.05
CA PHE A 197 -8.97 11.49 8.15
C PHE A 197 -9.90 11.95 9.29
N ILE A 198 -11.16 12.28 8.98
CA ILE A 198 -12.14 12.76 9.96
C ILE A 198 -12.40 11.77 11.11
N PHE A 199 -12.25 10.46 10.85
CA PHE A 199 -12.47 9.41 11.84
C PHE A 199 -11.40 9.37 12.92
N TYR A 200 -10.25 10.01 12.68
CA TYR A 200 -9.16 10.09 13.64
C TYR A 200 -9.20 11.37 14.50
N LEU A 201 -9.96 12.38 14.09
CA LEU A 201 -10.04 13.65 14.82
C LEU A 201 -10.50 13.52 16.29
N PRO A 202 -11.36 12.56 16.68
CA PRO A 202 -11.67 12.34 18.09
C PRO A 202 -10.45 12.05 18.96
N LEU A 203 -9.37 11.46 18.43
CA LEU A 203 -8.15 11.22 19.19
C LEU A 203 -7.39 12.51 19.51
N ALA A 204 -7.57 13.58 18.73
CA ALA A 204 -6.92 14.87 18.96
C ALA A 204 -7.35 15.53 20.28
N PHE A 205 -8.42 15.06 20.92
CA PHE A 205 -8.81 15.55 22.25
C PHE A 205 -7.93 15.03 23.39
N ALA A 206 -7.06 14.05 23.16
CA ALA A 206 -6.23 13.46 24.21
C ALA A 206 -4.85 12.97 23.74
N ILE A 207 -4.70 12.51 22.50
CA ILE A 207 -3.48 11.87 22.00
C ILE A 207 -2.56 12.88 21.30
N PRO A 208 -1.29 13.03 21.74
CA PRO A 208 -0.34 13.95 21.15
C PRO A 208 -0.17 13.72 19.64
N PRO A 209 -0.02 14.78 18.82
CA PRO A 209 0.14 14.64 17.37
C PRO A 209 1.33 13.78 16.94
N SER A 210 2.42 13.75 17.71
CA SER A 210 3.57 12.88 17.42
C SER A 210 3.19 11.39 17.49
N HIS A 211 2.44 10.99 18.51
CA HIS A 211 1.93 9.62 18.66
C HIS A 211 0.96 9.26 17.56
N PHE A 212 0.04 10.18 17.23
CA PHE A 212 -0.87 10.01 16.10
C PHE A 212 -0.10 9.65 14.80
N VAL A 213 0.97 10.39 14.48
CA VAL A 213 1.78 10.15 13.27
C VAL A 213 2.56 8.84 13.35
N VAL A 214 3.13 8.49 14.50
CA VAL A 214 3.86 7.23 14.71
C VAL A 214 2.92 6.04 14.48
N HIS A 215 1.79 6.02 15.17
CA HIS A 215 0.89 4.88 15.19
C HIS A 215 0.08 4.72 13.89
N GLN A 216 -0.20 5.82 13.15
CA GLN A 216 -0.71 5.73 11.78
C GLN A 216 0.27 4.97 10.86
N GLN A 217 1.57 5.27 10.96
CA GLN A 217 2.58 4.58 10.18
C GLN A 217 2.70 3.10 10.58
N PHE A 218 2.77 2.79 11.88
CA PHE A 218 2.86 1.40 12.33
C PHE A 218 1.61 0.59 11.98
N ASN A 219 0.42 1.17 12.07
CA ASN A 219 -0.81 0.51 11.65
C ASN A 219 -0.76 0.17 10.15
N LEU A 220 -0.33 1.10 9.30
CA LEU A 220 -0.15 0.85 7.86
C LEU A 220 0.93 -0.20 7.56
N LEU A 221 2.06 -0.16 8.28
CA LEU A 221 3.16 -1.13 8.10
C LEU A 221 2.72 -2.55 8.47
N TYR A 222 1.98 -2.70 9.58
CA TYR A 222 1.41 -3.99 9.97
C TYR A 222 0.49 -4.55 8.88
N GLN A 223 -0.34 -3.70 8.29
CA GLN A 223 -1.27 -4.15 7.26
C GLN A 223 -0.58 -4.62 5.96
N PHE A 224 0.71 -4.34 5.75
CA PHE A 224 1.40 -4.83 4.56
C PHE A 224 1.47 -6.37 4.54
N TRP A 225 1.97 -7.01 5.60
CA TRP A 225 2.33 -8.43 5.58
C TRP A 225 1.10 -9.36 5.61
N ILE A 226 -0.07 -8.86 6.04
CA ILE A 226 -1.31 -9.64 6.03
C ILE A 226 -1.85 -9.89 4.61
N HIS A 227 -1.29 -9.24 3.57
CA HIS A 227 -1.66 -9.47 2.17
C HIS A 227 -0.90 -10.65 1.55
N THR A 228 -1.09 -11.85 2.07
CA THR A 228 -0.44 -13.03 1.49
C THR A 228 -1.31 -14.28 1.54
N GLN A 229 -1.10 -15.15 0.56
CA GLN A 229 -1.66 -16.51 0.55
C GLN A 229 -0.68 -17.56 1.06
N ALA A 230 0.58 -17.21 1.27
CA ALA A 230 1.61 -18.15 1.71
C ALA A 230 1.39 -18.61 3.17
N ILE A 231 1.00 -17.68 4.05
CA ILE A 231 0.73 -17.96 5.47
C ILE A 231 -0.74 -18.40 5.62
N LYS A 232 -0.96 -19.66 5.99
CA LYS A 232 -2.31 -20.24 6.10
C LYS A 232 -2.98 -19.93 7.43
N THR A 233 -2.27 -20.11 8.54
CA THR A 233 -2.78 -19.83 9.89
C THR A 233 -1.67 -19.40 10.84
N LEU A 234 -2.03 -18.60 11.84
CA LEU A 234 -1.20 -18.28 13.02
C LEU A 234 -1.73 -18.92 14.31
N GLY A 235 -2.68 -19.85 14.20
CA GLY A 235 -3.26 -20.54 15.35
C GLY A 235 -3.93 -19.56 16.34
N PRO A 236 -3.72 -19.69 17.65
CA PRO A 236 -4.41 -18.89 18.67
C PRO A 236 -4.25 -17.36 18.54
N LEU A 237 -3.21 -16.87 17.85
CA LEU A 237 -3.05 -15.43 17.63
C LEU A 237 -4.21 -14.83 16.81
N GLU A 238 -4.92 -15.65 16.03
CA GLU A 238 -6.09 -15.25 15.24
C GLU A 238 -7.31 -14.85 16.09
N TYR A 239 -7.30 -15.10 17.40
CA TYR A 239 -8.36 -14.57 18.26
C TYR A 239 -8.23 -13.07 18.48
N ILE A 240 -7.01 -12.52 18.39
CA ILE A 240 -6.68 -11.14 18.77
C ILE A 240 -6.19 -10.33 17.57
N LEU A 241 -5.28 -10.91 16.78
CA LEU A 241 -4.63 -10.23 15.66
C LEU A 241 -5.41 -10.42 14.36
N ASN A 242 -5.41 -9.38 13.53
CA ASN A 242 -5.74 -9.51 12.13
C ASN A 242 -4.59 -10.25 11.43
N THR A 243 -4.90 -11.27 10.64
CA THR A 243 -3.90 -12.18 10.05
C THR A 243 -4.16 -12.33 8.56
N PRO A 244 -3.22 -12.92 7.80
CA PRO A 244 -3.47 -13.24 6.40
C PRO A 244 -4.73 -14.07 6.18
N LYS A 245 -5.11 -14.95 7.12
CA LYS A 245 -6.35 -15.74 7.06
C LYS A 245 -7.59 -14.85 7.04
N HIS A 246 -7.69 -13.91 7.98
CA HIS A 246 -8.82 -12.98 8.05
C HIS A 246 -8.84 -12.02 6.87
N HIS A 247 -7.67 -11.54 6.46
CA HIS A 247 -7.55 -10.53 5.40
C HIS A 247 -7.80 -11.12 4.00
N ARG A 248 -7.54 -12.42 3.79
CA ARG A 248 -8.01 -13.13 2.58
C ARG A 248 -9.53 -13.08 2.45
N VAL A 249 -10.25 -13.37 3.53
CA VAL A 249 -11.72 -13.29 3.57
C VAL A 249 -12.15 -11.86 3.27
N HIS A 250 -11.52 -10.87 3.90
CA HIS A 250 -11.83 -9.46 3.66
C HIS A 250 -11.73 -9.06 2.17
N HIS A 251 -10.72 -9.56 1.46
CA HIS A 251 -10.53 -9.28 0.04
C HIS A 251 -11.38 -10.14 -0.91
N GLY A 252 -12.13 -11.11 -0.38
CA GLY A 252 -12.94 -12.02 -1.17
C GLY A 252 -14.19 -11.35 -1.77
N SER A 253 -14.48 -11.70 -3.03
CA SER A 253 -15.72 -11.38 -3.73
C SER A 253 -16.83 -12.41 -3.49
N ASN A 254 -16.55 -13.53 -2.83
CA ASN A 254 -17.56 -14.52 -2.46
C ASN A 254 -18.61 -13.87 -1.56
N LEU A 255 -19.86 -14.31 -1.64
CA LEU A 255 -20.95 -13.67 -0.90
C LEU A 255 -20.70 -13.63 0.63
N TYR A 256 -20.08 -14.66 1.22
CA TYR A 256 -19.79 -14.71 2.65
C TYR A 256 -18.61 -13.81 3.08
N CYS A 257 -17.79 -13.39 2.12
CA CYS A 257 -16.63 -12.54 2.33
C CYS A 257 -16.98 -11.04 2.33
N LEU A 258 -18.10 -10.68 1.70
CA LEU A 258 -18.50 -9.28 1.54
C LEU A 258 -18.82 -8.64 2.89
N ASP A 259 -18.31 -7.42 3.09
CA ASP A 259 -18.58 -6.61 4.28
C ASP A 259 -18.15 -7.30 5.60
N LYS A 260 -16.96 -7.92 5.60
CA LYS A 260 -16.38 -8.64 6.75
C LYS A 260 -14.93 -8.26 7.05
N ASN A 261 -14.50 -8.49 8.28
CA ASN A 261 -13.11 -8.42 8.75
C ASN A 261 -12.42 -7.08 8.46
N TYR A 262 -12.91 -5.99 9.06
CA TYR A 262 -12.41 -4.63 8.86
C TYR A 262 -11.19 -4.25 9.71
N GLY A 263 -10.80 -5.08 10.69
CA GLY A 263 -9.68 -4.81 11.58
C GLY A 263 -8.37 -4.49 10.85
N GLY A 264 -7.58 -3.56 11.39
CA GLY A 264 -6.27 -3.23 10.86
C GLY A 264 -5.22 -4.19 11.41
N VAL A 265 -4.86 -3.96 12.67
CA VAL A 265 -3.94 -4.78 13.48
C VAL A 265 -4.72 -5.79 14.32
N LEU A 266 -5.83 -5.38 14.95
CA LEU A 266 -6.61 -6.24 15.83
C LEU A 266 -7.90 -6.68 15.16
N ILE A 267 -8.19 -7.99 15.19
CA ILE A 267 -9.45 -8.56 14.71
C ILE A 267 -10.56 -8.47 15.77
N ILE A 268 -10.21 -8.08 17.00
CA ILE A 268 -11.15 -8.00 18.13
C ILE A 268 -12.34 -7.09 17.83
N TRP A 269 -12.12 -6.02 17.05
CA TRP A 269 -13.18 -5.07 16.69
C TRP A 269 -14.26 -5.75 15.86
N ASP A 270 -13.89 -6.61 14.91
CA ASP A 270 -14.84 -7.37 14.12
C ASP A 270 -15.66 -8.35 14.96
N ARG A 271 -15.05 -8.92 16.01
CA ARG A 271 -15.76 -9.80 16.95
C ARG A 271 -16.74 -9.02 17.81
N ILE A 272 -16.33 -7.86 18.33
CA ILE A 272 -17.15 -6.98 19.17
C ILE A 272 -18.35 -6.43 18.38
N PHE A 273 -18.12 -6.00 17.14
CA PHE A 273 -19.13 -5.32 16.32
C PHE A 273 -19.85 -6.25 15.32
N GLY A 274 -19.61 -7.56 15.39
CA GLY A 274 -20.35 -8.58 14.62
C GLY A 274 -20.03 -8.62 13.12
N THR A 275 -18.84 -8.17 12.72
CA THR A 275 -18.37 -8.15 11.32
C THR A 275 -17.33 -9.23 11.03
N PHE A 276 -17.01 -10.09 12.00
CA PHE A 276 -16.09 -11.20 11.82
C PHE A 276 -16.68 -12.30 10.91
N ALA A 277 -15.85 -12.81 10.00
CA ALA A 277 -16.11 -14.05 9.25
C ALA A 277 -14.83 -14.88 9.14
N GLU A 278 -14.97 -16.19 9.32
CA GLU A 278 -13.86 -17.13 9.17
C GLU A 278 -13.72 -17.61 7.72
N GLU A 279 -12.47 -17.90 7.31
CA GLU A 279 -12.18 -18.56 6.04
C GLU A 279 -12.77 -19.97 6.05
N ARG A 280 -13.61 -20.29 5.07
CA ARG A 280 -14.30 -21.58 4.99
C ARG A 280 -13.40 -22.61 4.33
N GLU A 281 -13.23 -23.75 4.99
CA GLU A 281 -12.47 -24.86 4.43
C GLU A 281 -13.15 -25.41 3.17
N GLY A 282 -12.35 -25.68 2.13
CA GLY A 282 -12.82 -26.26 0.87
C GLY A 282 -13.52 -25.27 -0.09
N GLU A 283 -13.72 -24.01 0.30
CA GLU A 283 -14.23 -22.96 -0.60
C GLU A 283 -13.08 -22.06 -1.09
N GLU A 284 -12.89 -21.96 -2.41
CA GLU A 284 -11.90 -21.03 -2.98
C GLU A 284 -12.37 -19.58 -2.82
N ILE A 285 -11.49 -18.73 -2.27
CA ILE A 285 -11.72 -17.28 -2.23
C ILE A 285 -11.40 -16.66 -3.59
N ILE A 286 -12.39 -16.01 -4.17
CA ILE A 286 -12.29 -15.32 -5.47
C ILE A 286 -11.98 -13.84 -5.23
N TYR A 287 -10.88 -13.34 -5.78
CA TYR A 287 -10.44 -11.94 -5.60
C TYR A 287 -10.87 -11.01 -6.75
N GLY A 288 -10.72 -9.71 -6.52
CA GLY A 288 -11.17 -8.62 -7.38
C GLY A 288 -12.47 -8.01 -6.87
N LEU A 289 -13.08 -7.12 -7.67
CA LEU A 289 -14.40 -6.56 -7.35
C LEU A 289 -15.51 -7.53 -7.70
N VAL A 290 -16.68 -7.42 -7.07
CA VAL A 290 -17.90 -8.13 -7.49
C VAL A 290 -18.17 -7.92 -8.99
N PHE A 291 -18.08 -6.67 -9.45
CA PHE A 291 -18.13 -6.27 -10.86
C PHE A 291 -16.76 -5.79 -11.32
N ASN A 292 -15.92 -6.73 -11.73
CA ASN A 292 -14.52 -6.44 -12.03
C ASN A 292 -14.33 -5.60 -13.30
N GLN A 293 -13.28 -4.79 -13.32
CA GLN A 293 -12.94 -3.94 -14.47
C GLN A 293 -11.77 -4.55 -15.26
N PRO A 294 -11.93 -4.88 -16.55
CA PRO A 294 -10.88 -5.50 -17.36
C PRO A 294 -9.89 -4.44 -17.86
N SER A 295 -9.09 -3.88 -16.94
CA SER A 295 -8.10 -2.86 -17.27
C SER A 295 -6.92 -2.83 -16.31
N PHE A 296 -5.75 -2.48 -16.84
CA PHE A 296 -4.55 -2.13 -16.07
C PHE A 296 -4.30 -0.61 -16.05
N ASN A 297 -5.20 0.21 -16.59
CA ASN A 297 -5.07 1.66 -16.58
C ASN A 297 -5.37 2.23 -15.17
N PRO A 298 -4.37 2.74 -14.43
CA PRO A 298 -4.55 3.23 -13.08
C PRO A 298 -5.55 4.40 -12.99
N ILE A 299 -5.57 5.33 -13.95
CA ILE A 299 -6.52 6.47 -13.92
C ILE A 299 -7.96 6.00 -14.12
N HIS A 300 -8.18 5.02 -14.99
CA HIS A 300 -9.49 4.40 -15.14
C HIS A 300 -9.91 3.73 -13.82
N LEU A 301 -9.04 2.90 -13.24
CA LEU A 301 -9.31 2.18 -11.98
C LEU A 301 -9.55 3.13 -10.80
N GLN A 302 -8.89 4.30 -10.74
CA GLN A 302 -9.12 5.33 -9.71
C GLN A 302 -10.47 6.05 -9.88
N SER A 303 -11.00 6.16 -11.10
CA SER A 303 -12.10 7.10 -11.40
C SER A 303 -13.44 6.45 -11.73
N PHE A 304 -13.45 5.23 -12.30
CA PHE A 304 -14.67 4.63 -12.86
C PHE A 304 -15.80 4.51 -11.82
N TYR A 305 -15.46 4.16 -10.58
CA TYR A 305 -16.45 3.97 -9.53
C TYR A 305 -17.01 5.30 -9.01
N THR A 306 -16.17 6.33 -8.89
CA THR A 306 -16.64 7.69 -8.57
C THR A 306 -17.61 8.20 -9.65
N ILE A 307 -17.31 7.96 -10.93
CA ILE A 307 -18.22 8.27 -12.04
C ILE A 307 -19.54 7.49 -11.89
N TYR A 308 -19.48 6.22 -11.48
CA TYR A 308 -20.68 5.42 -11.19
C TYR A 308 -21.54 6.04 -10.08
N VAL A 309 -20.95 6.46 -8.96
CA VAL A 309 -21.68 7.14 -7.86
C VAL A 309 -22.36 8.41 -8.37
N VAL A 310 -21.65 9.25 -9.15
CA VAL A 310 -22.22 10.48 -9.74
C VAL A 310 -23.38 10.18 -10.69
N ARG A 311 -23.26 9.13 -11.52
CA ARG A 311 -24.34 8.69 -12.41
C ARG A 311 -25.55 8.18 -11.61
N LYS A 312 -25.32 7.38 -10.56
CA LYS A 312 -26.38 6.89 -9.66
C LYS A 312 -27.10 8.07 -9.01
N PHE A 313 -26.37 9.05 -8.47
CA PHE A 313 -26.94 10.28 -7.92
C PHE A 313 -27.82 11.02 -8.94
N LYS A 314 -27.32 11.23 -10.17
CA LYS A 314 -28.07 11.95 -11.22
C LYS A 314 -29.33 11.22 -11.68
N ALA A 315 -29.36 9.89 -11.57
CA ALA A 315 -30.51 9.07 -11.95
C ALA A 315 -31.65 9.08 -10.92
N MET A 316 -31.40 9.51 -9.68
CA MET A 316 -32.41 9.54 -8.62
C MET A 316 -33.38 10.72 -8.76
N ARG A 317 -34.67 10.46 -8.51
CA ARG A 317 -35.74 11.45 -8.71
C ARG A 317 -35.81 12.50 -7.59
N ASN A 318 -35.78 12.06 -6.34
CA ASN A 318 -35.92 12.91 -5.15
C ASN A 318 -34.57 13.10 -4.43
N TRP A 319 -34.49 14.08 -3.55
CA TRP A 319 -33.25 14.40 -2.83
C TRP A 319 -32.84 13.36 -1.79
N SER A 320 -33.79 12.67 -1.16
CA SER A 320 -33.48 11.60 -0.20
C SER A 320 -32.75 10.45 -0.89
N ASP A 321 -33.24 10.00 -2.04
CA ASP A 321 -32.64 8.93 -2.83
C ASP A 321 -31.30 9.37 -3.42
N LYS A 322 -31.16 10.65 -3.78
CA LYS A 322 -29.87 11.24 -4.19
C LYS A 322 -28.83 11.13 -3.09
N LEU A 323 -29.16 11.54 -1.86
CA LEU A 323 -28.24 11.43 -0.73
C LEU A 323 -27.96 9.96 -0.38
N ALA A 324 -28.98 9.10 -0.38
CA ALA A 324 -28.79 7.66 -0.17
C ALA A 324 -27.90 7.04 -1.25
N ALA A 325 -28.02 7.44 -2.52
CA ALA A 325 -27.13 6.98 -3.58
C ALA A 325 -25.64 7.31 -3.36
N VAL A 326 -25.31 8.26 -2.48
CA VAL A 326 -23.94 8.66 -2.14
C VAL A 326 -23.50 8.07 -0.79
N PHE A 327 -24.38 8.06 0.21
CA PHE A 327 -24.03 7.74 1.60
C PHE A 327 -24.50 6.37 2.10
N TYR A 328 -25.40 5.69 1.39
CA TYR A 328 -25.80 4.33 1.74
C TYR A 328 -24.84 3.31 1.11
N GLY A 329 -25.05 2.01 1.35
CA GLY A 329 -24.16 0.96 0.88
C GLY A 329 -24.13 0.85 -0.65
N PRO A 330 -23.05 0.30 -1.24
CA PRO A 330 -22.93 0.10 -2.69
C PRO A 330 -24.13 -0.61 -3.34
N SER A 331 -24.69 -1.60 -2.62
CA SER A 331 -25.81 -2.43 -3.07
C SER A 331 -27.20 -1.80 -2.83
N TRP A 332 -27.27 -0.61 -2.23
CA TRP A 332 -28.55 0.04 -1.94
C TRP A 332 -29.32 0.44 -3.21
N GLN A 333 -30.65 0.28 -3.16
CA GLN A 333 -31.62 0.75 -4.15
C GLN A 333 -32.84 1.35 -3.43
N PRO A 334 -33.63 2.24 -4.06
CA PRO A 334 -34.84 2.79 -3.47
C PRO A 334 -35.77 1.70 -2.92
N GLY A 335 -36.24 1.88 -1.68
CA GLY A 335 -37.10 0.92 -0.98
C GLY A 335 -36.37 -0.25 -0.29
N LYS A 336 -35.04 -0.36 -0.43
CA LYS A 336 -34.23 -1.39 0.26
C LYS A 336 -33.54 -0.84 1.53
N PRO A 337 -33.14 -1.72 2.48
CA PRO A 337 -32.36 -1.33 3.65
C PRO A 337 -31.04 -0.65 3.28
N ARG A 338 -30.46 0.13 4.20
CA ARG A 338 -29.26 0.96 3.98
C ARG A 338 -28.12 0.26 3.24
N LEU A 339 -27.87 -1.03 3.52
CA LEU A 339 -26.78 -1.79 2.91
C LEU A 339 -27.18 -2.59 1.66
N GLY A 340 -28.44 -2.50 1.24
CA GLY A 340 -29.04 -3.41 0.27
C GLY A 340 -29.43 -4.74 0.92
N LEU A 341 -29.80 -5.73 0.09
CA LEU A 341 -30.09 -7.09 0.53
C LEU A 341 -29.01 -8.02 -0.03
N ASP A 342 -28.54 -8.98 0.78
CA ASP A 342 -27.56 -9.96 0.31
C ASP A 342 -28.09 -10.85 -0.82
N ALA A 343 -29.41 -11.06 -0.88
CA ALA A 343 -30.09 -11.79 -1.95
C ALA A 343 -29.93 -11.11 -3.34
N ASP A 344 -29.63 -9.81 -3.38
CA ASP A 344 -29.39 -9.07 -4.63
C ASP A 344 -27.93 -9.14 -5.09
N LYS A 345 -27.01 -9.55 -4.21
CA LYS A 345 -25.58 -9.58 -4.50
C LYS A 345 -25.27 -10.87 -5.29
N PRO A 346 -24.56 -10.79 -6.42
CA PRO A 346 -24.23 -11.99 -7.18
C PRO A 346 -23.26 -12.88 -6.39
N ASN A 347 -23.55 -14.17 -6.34
CA ASN A 347 -22.70 -15.15 -5.66
C ASN A 347 -21.55 -15.58 -6.59
N ILE A 348 -20.40 -14.91 -6.47
CA ILE A 348 -19.21 -15.22 -7.26
C ILE A 348 -18.53 -16.49 -6.72
N ARG A 349 -18.58 -17.58 -7.50
CA ARG A 349 -17.95 -18.87 -7.15
C ARG A 349 -16.71 -19.20 -7.96
N SER A 350 -16.53 -18.52 -9.10
CA SER A 350 -15.40 -18.71 -10.00
C SER A 350 -15.23 -17.47 -10.85
N ARG A 351 -13.99 -17.17 -11.27
CA ARG A 351 -13.70 -16.05 -12.16
C ARG A 351 -12.57 -16.39 -13.11
N GLN A 352 -12.79 -16.11 -14.40
CA GLN A 352 -11.68 -16.01 -15.32
C GLN A 352 -11.00 -14.65 -15.14
N LYS A 353 -9.72 -14.67 -14.79
CA LYS A 353 -8.94 -13.44 -14.58
C LYS A 353 -8.65 -12.76 -15.91
N TYR A 354 -8.79 -11.43 -15.94
CA TYR A 354 -8.47 -10.61 -17.10
C TYR A 354 -6.95 -10.65 -17.35
N HIS A 355 -6.55 -11.10 -18.54
CA HIS A 355 -5.14 -11.20 -18.91
C HIS A 355 -4.93 -10.98 -20.41
N VAL A 356 -4.03 -10.06 -20.73
CA VAL A 356 -3.55 -9.84 -22.09
C VAL A 356 -2.18 -10.48 -22.22
N LYS A 357 -2.03 -11.42 -23.15
CA LYS A 357 -0.76 -12.12 -23.39
C LYS A 357 0.14 -11.28 -24.28
N LEU A 358 1.14 -10.65 -23.68
CA LEU A 358 2.18 -9.90 -24.38
C LEU A 358 3.43 -10.76 -24.61
N PRO A 359 4.19 -10.53 -25.70
CA PRO A 359 5.53 -11.10 -25.88
C PRO A 359 6.46 -10.77 -24.71
N LEU A 360 7.44 -11.64 -24.45
CA LEU A 360 8.40 -11.46 -23.33
C LEU A 360 9.11 -10.10 -23.40
N TRP A 361 9.56 -9.69 -24.59
CA TRP A 361 10.24 -8.41 -24.76
C TRP A 361 9.36 -7.21 -24.37
N CYS A 362 8.04 -7.24 -24.63
CA CYS A 362 7.12 -6.20 -24.20
C CYS A 362 7.05 -6.12 -22.68
N ASN A 363 6.97 -7.27 -22.01
CA ASN A 363 6.93 -7.34 -20.55
C ASN A 363 8.22 -6.79 -19.93
N LEU A 364 9.39 -7.15 -20.49
CA LEU A 364 10.68 -6.62 -20.06
C LEU A 364 10.78 -5.11 -20.29
N TYR A 365 10.33 -4.63 -21.45
CA TYR A 365 10.26 -3.21 -21.77
C TYR A 365 9.45 -2.43 -20.74
N LEU A 366 8.23 -2.90 -20.42
CA LEU A 366 7.34 -2.25 -19.46
C LEU A 366 7.89 -2.29 -18.04
N LEU A 367 8.55 -3.38 -17.65
CA LEU A 367 9.22 -3.47 -16.36
C LEU A 367 10.37 -2.46 -16.23
N VAL A 368 11.23 -2.33 -17.25
CA VAL A 368 12.33 -1.35 -17.23
C VAL A 368 11.80 0.07 -17.15
N HIS A 369 10.80 0.43 -17.95
CA HIS A 369 10.18 1.76 -17.88
C HIS A 369 9.53 2.02 -16.51
N PHE A 370 8.86 1.03 -15.93
CA PHE A 370 8.31 1.13 -14.58
C PHE A 370 9.40 1.39 -13.53
N VAL A 371 10.50 0.63 -13.56
CA VAL A 371 11.64 0.82 -12.64
C VAL A 371 12.24 2.22 -12.77
N ILE A 372 12.38 2.75 -13.98
CA ILE A 372 12.86 4.12 -14.20
C ILE A 372 11.87 5.15 -13.60
N MET A 373 10.55 4.92 -13.69
CA MET A 373 9.57 5.79 -13.04
C MET A 373 9.65 5.73 -11.51
N VAL A 374 9.89 4.55 -10.93
CA VAL A 374 10.11 4.40 -9.49
C VAL A 374 11.34 5.19 -9.05
N ALA A 375 12.47 5.04 -9.76
CA ALA A 375 13.70 5.77 -9.49
C ALA A 375 13.50 7.29 -9.63
N GLY A 376 12.82 7.73 -10.70
CA GLY A 376 12.50 9.14 -10.93
C GLY A 376 11.60 9.72 -9.83
N TYR A 377 10.63 8.95 -9.32
CA TYR A 377 9.82 9.36 -8.18
C TYR A 377 10.66 9.49 -6.90
N GLN A 378 11.54 8.53 -6.61
CA GLN A 378 12.38 8.56 -5.41
C GLN A 378 13.29 9.79 -5.40
N GLU A 379 13.91 10.08 -6.54
CA GLU A 379 14.72 11.27 -6.75
C GLU A 379 13.90 12.54 -6.50
N LEU A 380 12.74 12.69 -7.15
CA LEU A 380 11.84 13.82 -6.96
C LEU A 380 11.43 13.98 -5.48
N SER A 381 10.99 12.88 -4.85
CA SER A 381 10.54 12.88 -3.46
C SER A 381 11.64 13.27 -2.47
N SER A 382 12.91 13.07 -2.81
CA SER A 382 14.04 13.46 -1.94
C SER A 382 14.37 14.96 -2.01
N ARG A 383 13.95 15.66 -3.08
CA ARG A 383 14.38 17.04 -3.37
C ARG A 383 13.26 18.06 -3.56
N TYR A 384 12.01 17.61 -3.69
CA TYR A 384 10.89 18.47 -4.10
C TYR A 384 10.74 19.76 -3.26
N MET A 385 11.09 19.74 -1.97
CA MET A 385 11.02 20.92 -1.09
C MET A 385 11.95 22.07 -1.51
N GLY A 386 13.04 21.77 -2.21
CA GLY A 386 13.98 22.77 -2.74
C GLY A 386 13.74 23.13 -4.22
N MET A 387 12.77 22.51 -4.88
CA MET A 387 12.52 22.67 -6.31
C MET A 387 11.41 23.69 -6.59
N ASN A 388 11.41 24.25 -7.80
CA ASN A 388 10.30 25.10 -8.26
C ASN A 388 8.98 24.30 -8.28
N PRO A 389 7.90 24.76 -7.62
CA PRO A 389 6.63 24.03 -7.54
C PRO A 389 6.00 23.67 -8.89
N ILE A 390 6.18 24.52 -9.92
CA ILE A 390 5.67 24.25 -11.28
C ILE A 390 6.42 23.07 -11.91
N VAL A 391 7.73 22.99 -11.69
CA VAL A 391 8.56 21.86 -12.15
C VAL A 391 8.16 20.58 -11.44
N VAL A 392 7.99 20.63 -10.11
CA VAL A 392 7.51 19.48 -9.31
C VAL A 392 6.16 19.00 -9.84
N PHE A 393 5.21 19.92 -10.05
CA PHE A 393 3.90 19.60 -10.60
C PHE A 393 4.00 18.95 -11.98
N GLY A 394 4.81 19.50 -12.89
CA GLY A 394 5.06 18.93 -14.21
C GLY A 394 5.63 17.51 -14.16
N LEU A 395 6.61 17.26 -13.29
CA LEU A 395 7.22 15.94 -13.10
C LEU A 395 6.22 14.93 -12.49
N VAL A 396 5.38 15.36 -11.54
CA VAL A 396 4.31 14.52 -10.99
C VAL A 396 3.31 14.12 -12.08
N ILE A 397 2.87 15.07 -12.90
CA ILE A 397 1.95 14.78 -14.02
C ILE A 397 2.62 13.82 -15.02
N TYR A 398 3.91 14.00 -15.30
CA TYR A 398 4.66 13.11 -16.17
C TYR A 398 4.73 11.68 -15.61
N ILE A 399 5.00 11.50 -14.30
CA ILE A 399 5.01 10.18 -13.66
C ILE A 399 3.62 9.53 -13.76
N ILE A 400 2.56 10.26 -13.41
CA ILE A 400 1.18 9.74 -13.49
C ILE A 400 0.82 9.34 -14.92
N ALA A 401 1.15 10.18 -15.91
CA ALA A 401 0.93 9.88 -17.32
C ALA A 401 1.73 8.65 -17.77
N SER A 402 2.95 8.48 -17.27
CA SER A 402 3.80 7.32 -17.58
C SER A 402 3.24 6.01 -17.03
N LEU A 403 2.83 6.00 -15.75
CA LEU A 403 2.19 4.84 -15.13
C LEU A 403 0.86 4.51 -15.82
N THR A 404 0.12 5.53 -16.24
CA THR A 404 -1.09 5.37 -17.06
C THR A 404 -0.78 4.69 -18.38
N ASN A 405 0.27 5.13 -19.07
CA ASN A 405 0.60 4.56 -20.37
C ASN A 405 1.13 3.13 -20.28
N ILE A 406 1.89 2.79 -19.24
CA ILE A 406 2.30 1.41 -18.94
C ILE A 406 1.06 0.51 -18.80
N GLY A 407 0.05 0.96 -18.05
CA GLY A 407 -1.24 0.26 -17.93
C GLY A 407 -1.98 0.08 -19.27
N LEU A 408 -1.99 1.12 -20.11
CA LEU A 408 -2.60 1.06 -21.44
C LEU A 408 -1.88 0.09 -22.39
N LEU A 409 -0.54 -0.01 -22.28
CA LEU A 409 0.27 -0.97 -23.01
C LEU A 409 0.02 -2.41 -22.51
N PHE A 410 -0.11 -2.63 -21.21
CA PHE A 410 -0.57 -3.92 -20.66
C PHE A 410 -1.96 -4.31 -21.17
N ASP A 411 -2.85 -3.34 -21.34
CA ASP A 411 -4.18 -3.54 -21.96
C ASP A 411 -4.14 -3.73 -23.48
N ASN A 412 -2.95 -3.62 -24.10
CA ASN A 412 -2.74 -3.63 -25.55
C ASN A 412 -3.71 -2.68 -26.28
N LYS A 413 -3.84 -1.44 -25.79
CA LYS A 413 -4.69 -0.42 -26.41
C LYS A 413 -4.01 0.14 -27.67
N PRO A 414 -4.71 0.28 -28.80
CA PRO A 414 -4.10 0.65 -30.07
C PRO A 414 -3.49 2.06 -30.08
N TYR A 415 -4.03 2.99 -29.30
CA TYR A 415 -3.52 4.36 -29.19
C TYR A 415 -2.37 4.53 -28.18
N ALA A 416 -2.04 3.48 -27.40
CA ALA A 416 -0.97 3.53 -26.40
C ALA A 416 0.41 3.70 -27.05
N CYS A 417 0.60 3.27 -28.29
CA CYS A 417 1.86 3.47 -29.03
C CYS A 417 2.16 4.96 -29.27
N VAL A 418 1.14 5.75 -29.63
CA VAL A 418 1.28 7.19 -29.87
C VAL A 418 1.58 7.91 -28.55
N LEU A 419 0.88 7.54 -27.48
CA LEU A 419 1.14 8.07 -26.15
C LEU A 419 2.55 7.72 -25.66
N GLU A 420 3.03 6.51 -25.95
CA GLU A 420 4.38 6.08 -25.56
C GLU A 420 5.47 6.84 -26.31
N LEU A 421 5.28 7.07 -27.61
CA LEU A 421 6.13 7.94 -28.43
C LEU A 421 6.22 9.34 -27.81
N LEU A 422 5.06 9.97 -27.58
CA LEU A 422 5.00 11.35 -27.05
C LEU A 422 5.63 11.45 -25.66
N ARG A 423 5.33 10.48 -24.79
CA ARG A 423 5.92 10.39 -23.45
C ARG A 423 7.43 10.27 -23.52
N CYS A 424 7.96 9.41 -24.39
CA CYS A 424 9.39 9.21 -24.49
C CYS A 424 10.11 10.46 -25.04
N ALA A 425 9.56 11.06 -26.09
CA ALA A 425 10.09 12.29 -26.67
C ALA A 425 10.06 13.46 -25.67
N LEU A 426 9.01 13.55 -24.85
CA LEU A 426 8.90 14.56 -23.80
C LEU A 426 10.00 14.41 -22.75
N LEU A 427 10.31 13.19 -22.30
CA LEU A 427 11.39 12.99 -21.32
C LEU A 427 12.76 13.32 -21.91
N VAL A 428 13.05 12.89 -23.14
CA VAL A 428 14.31 13.24 -23.81
C VAL A 428 14.45 14.76 -23.88
N THR A 429 13.38 15.47 -24.27
CA THR A 429 13.39 16.94 -24.30
C THR A 429 13.60 17.53 -22.91
N ALA A 430 12.97 16.97 -21.87
CA ALA A 430 13.15 17.44 -20.50
C ALA A 430 14.60 17.24 -20.00
N LEU A 431 15.20 16.07 -20.25
CA LEU A 431 16.59 15.76 -19.87
C LEU A 431 17.60 16.70 -20.54
N GLN A 432 17.31 17.19 -21.74
CA GLN A 432 18.17 18.14 -22.47
C GLN A 432 17.96 19.61 -22.06
N ARG A 433 16.82 19.95 -21.44
CA ARG A 433 16.39 21.34 -21.21
C ARG A 433 16.34 21.74 -19.74
N LEU A 434 16.19 20.77 -18.84
CA LEU A 434 16.18 20.99 -17.40
C LEU A 434 17.54 20.66 -16.80
N ASP A 435 17.84 21.26 -15.66
CA ASP A 435 19.07 20.99 -14.92
C ASP A 435 18.92 19.69 -14.09
N PHE A 436 19.76 18.71 -14.40
CA PHE A 436 19.90 17.45 -13.68
C PHE A 436 21.36 17.20 -13.26
N SER A 437 22.16 18.25 -13.10
CA SER A 437 23.61 18.17 -12.81
C SER A 437 23.97 17.34 -11.57
N ASP A 438 23.06 17.24 -10.60
CA ASP A 438 23.21 16.43 -9.39
C ASP A 438 23.02 14.92 -9.60
N ILE A 439 22.53 14.50 -10.77
CA ILE A 439 22.37 13.09 -11.14
C ILE A 439 23.63 12.65 -11.89
N ASN A 440 24.08 11.41 -11.64
CA ASN A 440 25.22 10.83 -12.36
C ASN A 440 25.02 10.95 -13.89
N GLY A 441 25.89 11.71 -14.55
CA GLY A 441 25.79 11.97 -16.00
C GLY A 441 25.76 10.70 -16.86
N LYS A 442 26.39 9.59 -16.44
CA LYS A 442 26.30 8.31 -17.16
C LYS A 442 24.89 7.73 -17.12
N ILE A 443 24.20 7.86 -15.98
CA ILE A 443 22.81 7.39 -15.82
C ILE A 443 21.87 8.24 -16.68
N LEU A 444 22.09 9.56 -16.71
CA LEU A 444 21.30 10.47 -17.56
C LEU A 444 21.43 10.12 -19.04
N VAL A 445 22.66 9.99 -19.54
CA VAL A 445 22.91 9.63 -20.95
C VAL A 445 22.33 8.26 -21.29
N ALA A 446 22.49 7.26 -20.42
CA ALA A 446 21.90 5.94 -20.62
C ALA A 446 20.35 5.99 -20.68
N THR A 447 19.74 6.78 -19.80
CA THR A 447 18.28 7.01 -19.79
C THR A 447 17.82 7.71 -21.05
N GLU A 448 18.53 8.77 -21.47
CA GLU A 448 18.22 9.51 -22.69
C GLU A 448 18.28 8.62 -23.93
N VAL A 449 19.35 7.83 -24.10
CA VAL A 449 19.51 6.89 -25.22
C VAL A 449 18.40 5.84 -25.22
N PHE A 450 18.06 5.27 -24.06
CA PHE A 450 17.00 4.28 -23.94
C PHE A 450 15.63 4.85 -24.31
N PHE A 451 15.34 6.07 -23.89
CA PHE A 451 14.08 6.76 -24.20
C PHE A 451 14.00 7.23 -25.65
N LEU A 452 15.12 7.67 -26.25
CA LEU A 452 15.19 7.99 -27.66
C LEU A 452 14.95 6.74 -28.52
N GLY A 453 15.62 5.62 -28.19
CA GLY A 453 15.38 4.33 -28.86
C GLY A 453 13.94 3.86 -28.73
N SER A 454 13.34 4.04 -27.54
CA SER A 454 11.92 3.78 -27.29
C SER A 454 11.02 4.64 -28.19
N ALA A 455 11.26 5.95 -28.27
CA ALA A 455 10.51 6.86 -29.13
C ALA A 455 10.57 6.42 -30.60
N CYS A 456 11.77 6.12 -31.11
CA CYS A 456 11.95 5.62 -32.48
C CYS A 456 11.17 4.33 -32.74
N PHE A 457 11.23 3.36 -31.82
CA PHE A 457 10.48 2.11 -31.95
C PHE A 457 8.97 2.36 -32.03
N TRP A 458 8.42 3.18 -31.11
CA TRP A 458 6.99 3.45 -31.08
C TRP A 458 6.51 4.34 -32.22
N LEU A 459 7.38 5.19 -32.78
CA LEU A 459 7.11 5.88 -34.05
C LEU A 459 6.90 4.87 -35.18
N LEU A 460 7.83 3.92 -35.38
CA LEU A 460 7.71 2.89 -36.41
C LEU A 460 6.47 2.00 -36.20
N GLN A 461 6.16 1.67 -34.94
CA GLN A 461 4.95 0.92 -34.57
C GLN A 461 3.67 1.72 -34.88
N SER A 462 3.64 3.03 -34.60
CA SER A 462 2.49 3.90 -34.87
C SER A 462 2.23 4.07 -36.38
N LEU A 463 3.30 4.05 -37.18
CA LEU A 463 3.26 4.05 -38.65
C LEU A 463 2.95 2.67 -39.24
N LYS A 464 2.73 1.64 -38.40
CA LYS A 464 2.48 0.24 -38.79
C LYS A 464 3.62 -0.41 -39.58
N ILE A 465 4.83 0.13 -39.49
CA ILE A 465 6.06 -0.43 -40.08
C ILE A 465 6.54 -1.62 -39.24
N LEU A 466 6.43 -1.51 -37.91
CA LEU A 466 6.61 -2.61 -36.96
C LEU A 466 5.25 -2.99 -36.36
N GLN A 467 5.05 -4.27 -36.04
CA GLN A 467 3.81 -4.76 -35.43
C GLN A 467 4.07 -5.75 -34.29
N ILE A 468 3.45 -5.49 -33.14
CA ILE A 468 3.42 -6.44 -32.02
C ILE A 468 2.37 -7.50 -32.31
N ASN A 469 2.80 -8.72 -32.63
CA ASN A 469 1.92 -9.87 -32.71
C ASN A 469 1.42 -10.24 -31.30
N THR A 470 0.17 -9.86 -31.00
CA THR A 470 -0.52 -10.27 -29.78
C THR A 470 -1.49 -11.40 -30.10
N LYS A 471 -1.43 -12.50 -29.34
CA LYS A 471 -2.45 -13.54 -29.41
C LYS A 471 -3.66 -13.03 -28.61
N GLN A 472 -4.80 -12.86 -29.30
CA GLN A 472 -5.99 -12.12 -28.89
C GLN A 472 -6.49 -12.33 -27.45
N LYS A 473 -7.17 -11.28 -26.96
CA LYS A 473 -8.03 -11.23 -25.76
C LYS A 473 -8.97 -12.43 -25.72
N ILE A 474 -8.92 -13.23 -24.65
CA ILE A 474 -10.02 -14.12 -24.34
C ILE A 474 -11.16 -13.20 -23.84
N LYS A 475 -12.29 -13.24 -24.56
CA LYS A 475 -13.47 -12.41 -24.31
C LYS A 475 -14.07 -12.68 -22.94
#